data_AF-A0A382Q8L4-F1
#
_entry.id   AF-A0A382Q8L4-F1
#
_cell.length_a   1.000
_cell.length_b   1.000
_cell.length_c   1.000
_cell.angle_alpha   90.00
_cell.angle_beta   90.00
_cell.angle_gamma   90.00
#
_symmetry.space_group_name_H-M   'P 1'
#
loop_
_entity.id
_entity.type
_entity.pdbx_description
1 polymer ?
#
loop_
_entity_poly.entity_id
_entity_poly.type
_entity_poly.pdbx_seq_one_letter_code
_entity_poly.pdbx_strand_id
1 'polypeptide(L)'
;MLNKLCVLGGILAGMIVGLPGDAGAQEVTLKLHHLLPPVAHAHKNMLVPWAERVEKGSNGRIKVEIYPSMQLGGRPPQLADQA
;
A
#
# COMPACT_ATOMS: atom_id res chain seq x y z
N MET A 1 -31.99 24.06 57.78
CA MET A 1 -30.60 24.56 57.72
C MET A 1 -30.09 24.28 56.32
N LEU A 2 -30.02 25.34 55.50
CA LEU A 2 -29.66 25.28 54.08
C LEU A 2 -28.26 25.90 53.96
N ASN A 3 -27.26 25.15 53.46
CA ASN A 3 -25.96 25.70 53.11
C ASN A 3 -25.62 25.20 51.69
N LYS A 4 -26.00 25.96 50.68
CA LYS A 4 -25.15 26.93 49.96
C LYS A 4 -23.98 26.27 49.23
N LEU A 5 -24.23 26.03 47.94
CA LEU A 5 -23.45 26.49 46.80
C LEU A 5 -21.93 26.62 47.03
N CYS A 6 -21.16 25.70 46.45
CA CYS A 6 -19.84 26.02 45.93
C CYS A 6 -19.68 25.29 44.59
N VAL A 7 -20.13 25.97 43.53
CA VAL A 7 -19.75 25.66 42.16
C VAL A 7 -18.28 26.05 42.03
N LEU A 8 -17.40 25.05 41.98
CA LEU A 8 -16.05 25.18 41.46
C LEU A 8 -15.97 24.28 40.24
N GLY A 9 -16.00 24.91 39.06
CA GLY A 9 -15.92 24.27 37.76
C GLY A 9 -14.62 23.48 37.62
N GLY A 10 -14.73 22.16 37.75
CA GLY A 10 -13.69 21.23 37.34
C GLY A 10 -13.81 20.97 35.85
N ILE A 11 -12.82 21.39 35.07
CA ILE A 11 -12.62 20.97 33.68
C ILE A 11 -12.39 19.46 33.71
N LEU A 12 -13.42 18.68 33.39
CA LEU A 12 -13.34 17.26 33.16
C LEU A 12 -14.16 16.93 31.91
N ALA A 13 -13.58 16.05 31.09
CA ALA A 13 -14.11 15.49 29.85
C ALA A 13 -13.94 16.41 28.61
N GLY A 14 -13.11 16.08 27.63
CA GLY A 14 -12.45 14.81 27.38
C GLY A 14 -11.22 15.01 26.51
N MET A 15 -10.13 14.34 26.88
CA MET A 15 -9.24 13.83 25.85
C MET A 15 -10.11 12.94 24.96
N ILE A 16 -10.37 13.41 23.73
CA ILE A 16 -10.71 12.51 22.64
C ILE A 16 -9.43 11.69 22.46
N VAL A 17 -9.34 10.59 23.21
CA VAL A 17 -8.45 9.49 22.87
C VAL A 17 -8.93 9.11 21.48
N GLY A 18 -8.15 9.50 20.47
CA GLY A 18 -8.42 9.14 19.09
C GLY A 18 -8.67 7.65 19.10
N LEU A 19 -9.90 7.27 18.78
CA LEU A 19 -10.21 5.90 18.40
C LEU A 19 -9.07 5.49 17.47
N PRO A 20 -8.36 4.37 17.69
CA PRO A 20 -7.47 3.86 16.68
C PRO A 20 -8.35 3.70 15.45
N GLY A 21 -8.24 4.66 14.52
CA GLY A 21 -8.92 4.56 13.25
C GLY A 21 -8.47 3.24 12.69
N ASP A 22 -9.42 2.41 12.25
CA ASP A 22 -9.10 1.20 11.51
C ASP A 22 -8.00 1.58 10.52
N ALA A 23 -6.78 1.10 10.79
CA ALA A 23 -5.66 1.27 9.89
C ALA A 23 -5.98 0.36 8.71
N GLY A 24 -6.87 0.85 7.82
CA GLY A 24 -7.29 0.15 6.63
C GLY A 24 -6.04 -0.22 5.86
N ALA A 25 -5.86 -1.50 5.58
CA ALA A 25 -4.71 -1.97 4.83
C ALA A 25 -4.63 -1.19 3.51
N GLN A 26 -3.52 -0.49 3.31
CA GLN A 26 -3.34 0.42 2.18
C GLN A 26 -3.48 -0.34 0.86
N GLU A 27 -4.26 0.23 -0.06
CA GLU A 27 -4.31 -0.22 -1.45
C GLU A 27 -3.11 0.40 -2.20
N VAL A 28 -2.33 -0.44 -2.87
CA VAL A 28 -1.11 -0.01 -3.58
C VAL A 28 -1.04 -0.59 -4.98
N THR A 29 -0.42 0.16 -5.89
CA THR A 29 -0.06 -0.32 -7.23
C THR A 29 1.45 -0.53 -7.29
N LEU A 30 1.86 -1.79 -7.38
CA LEU A 30 3.24 -2.18 -7.63
C LEU A 30 3.54 -2.09 -9.12
N LYS A 31 4.56 -1.34 -9.50
CA LYS A 31 5.05 -1.28 -10.89
C LYS A 31 6.20 -2.27 -11.05
N LEU A 32 5.97 -3.36 -11.78
CA LEU A 32 6.98 -4.35 -12.09
C LEU A 32 7.66 -4.00 -13.43
N HIS A 33 8.87 -3.44 -13.36
CA HIS A 33 9.67 -3.13 -14.54
C HIS A 33 10.68 -4.24 -14.86
N HIS A 34 10.84 -4.60 -16.15
CA HIS A 34 11.88 -5.54 -16.56
C HIS A 34 12.33 -5.39 -18.03
N LEU A 35 13.51 -5.95 -18.34
CA LEU A 35 14.13 -5.94 -19.67
C LEU A 35 13.39 -6.76 -20.73
N LEU A 36 12.84 -7.92 -20.32
CA LEU A 36 12.40 -8.94 -21.26
C LEU A 36 11.21 -8.47 -22.12
N PRO A 37 11.12 -8.88 -23.40
CA PRO A 37 9.96 -8.60 -24.23
C PRO A 37 8.73 -9.42 -23.79
N PRO A 38 7.50 -9.00 -24.13
CA PRO A 38 6.27 -9.72 -23.75
C PRO A 38 6.20 -11.17 -24.24
N VAL A 39 6.96 -11.52 -25.29
CA VAL A 39 7.01 -12.88 -25.84
C VAL A 39 7.89 -13.84 -25.04
N ALA A 40 8.77 -13.32 -24.17
CA ALA A 40 9.73 -14.13 -23.43
C ALA A 40 9.05 -15.09 -22.45
N HIS A 41 9.63 -16.29 -22.29
CA HIS A 41 9.09 -17.32 -21.39
C HIS A 41 8.93 -16.82 -19.96
N ALA A 42 9.93 -16.13 -19.40
CA ALA A 42 9.87 -15.62 -18.04
C ALA A 42 8.78 -14.54 -17.86
N HIS A 43 8.51 -13.71 -18.87
CA HIS A 43 7.39 -12.77 -18.79
C HIS A 43 6.06 -13.52 -18.74
N LYS A 44 5.79 -14.38 -19.74
CA LYS A 44 4.49 -15.06 -19.90
C LYS A 44 4.18 -16.07 -18.80
N ASN A 45 5.17 -16.89 -18.44
CA ASN A 45 4.94 -18.09 -17.65
C ASN A 45 5.43 -17.94 -16.20
N MET A 46 6.04 -16.81 -15.84
CA MET A 46 6.51 -16.55 -14.48
C MET A 46 6.00 -15.23 -13.93
N LEU A 47 6.31 -14.10 -14.58
CA LEU A 47 6.00 -12.77 -14.04
C LEU A 47 4.50 -12.46 -14.10
N VAL A 48 3.83 -12.75 -15.23
CA VAL A 48 2.37 -12.55 -15.36
C VAL A 48 1.60 -13.41 -14.34
N PRO A 49 1.82 -14.74 -14.22
CA PRO A 49 1.14 -15.54 -13.20
C PRO A 49 1.49 -15.15 -11.77
N TRP A 50 2.72 -14.68 -11.52
CA TRP A 50 3.09 -14.16 -10.20
C TRP A 50 2.30 -12.90 -9.84
N ALA A 51 2.20 -11.96 -10.76
CA ALA A 51 1.40 -10.74 -10.59
C ALA A 51 -0.06 -11.08 -10.27
N GLU A 52 -0.69 -11.94 -11.06
CA GLU A 52 -2.07 -12.41 -10.83
C GLU A 52 -2.25 -13.05 -9.44
N ARG A 53 -1.27 -13.84 -8.99
CA ARG A 53 -1.28 -14.46 -7.65
C ARG A 53 -1.16 -13.43 -6.53
N VAL A 54 -0.36 -12.37 -6.71
CA VAL A 54 -0.24 -11.26 -5.75
C VAL A 54 -1.55 -10.49 -5.68
N GLU A 55 -2.16 -10.16 -6.81
CA GLU A 55 -3.45 -9.46 -6.84
C GLU A 55 -4.54 -10.28 -6.16
N LYS A 56 -4.64 -11.58 -6.50
CA LYS A 56 -5.61 -12.49 -5.87
C LYS A 56 -5.34 -12.69 -4.38
N GLY A 57 -4.09 -12.95 -4.00
CA GLY A 57 -3.69 -13.22 -2.62
C GLY A 57 -3.83 -12.01 -1.69
N SER A 58 -3.83 -10.81 -2.26
CA SER A 58 -4.07 -9.56 -1.53
C SER A 58 -5.55 -9.15 -1.47
N ASN A 59 -6.47 -9.98 -1.98
CA ASN A 59 -7.87 -9.63 -2.19
C ASN A 59 -8.05 -8.31 -2.96
N GLY A 60 -7.21 -8.10 -3.98
CA GLY A 60 -7.24 -6.90 -4.83
C GLY A 60 -6.60 -5.65 -4.25
N ARG A 61 -6.08 -5.69 -3.01
CA ARG A 61 -5.42 -4.54 -2.37
C ARG A 61 -4.08 -4.19 -3.01
N ILE A 62 -3.38 -5.16 -3.58
CA ILE A 62 -2.14 -4.94 -4.33
C ILE A 62 -2.46 -5.15 -5.79
N LYS A 63 -2.38 -4.09 -6.61
CA LYS A 63 -2.37 -4.20 -8.06
C LYS A 63 -0.95 -4.31 -8.57
N VAL A 64 -0.72 -5.06 -9.64
CA VAL A 64 0.61 -5.22 -10.24
C VAL A 64 0.56 -4.81 -11.71
N GLU A 65 1.19 -3.68 -12.03
CA GLU A 65 1.33 -3.20 -13.40
C GLU A 65 2.68 -3.63 -13.97
N ILE A 66 2.67 -4.44 -15.04
CA ILE A 66 3.89 -4.97 -15.63
C ILE A 66 4.33 -4.10 -16.82
N TYR A 67 5.57 -3.63 -16.77
CA TYR A 67 6.22 -2.80 -17.79
C TYR A 67 7.41 -3.54 -18.42
N PRO A 68 7.16 -4.40 -19.44
CA PRO A 68 8.21 -5.12 -20.15
C PRO A 68 9.05 -4.19 -21.06
N SER A 69 10.08 -4.75 -21.69
CA SER A 69 10.88 -4.06 -22.74
C SER A 69 11.44 -2.69 -22.31
N MET A 70 11.84 -2.52 -21.05
CA MET A 70 12.38 -1.26 -20.56
C MET A 70 11.44 -0.05 -20.75
N GLN A 71 10.12 -0.24 -20.72
CA GLN A 71 9.13 0.83 -20.99
C GLN A 71 9.19 2.05 -20.05
N LEU A 72 9.63 1.88 -18.80
CA LEU A 72 9.82 2.98 -17.85
C LEU A 72 11.20 3.65 -17.96
N GLY A 73 11.99 3.30 -18.97
CA GLY A 73 13.30 3.88 -19.23
C GLY A 73 14.44 3.18 -18.49
N GLY A 74 15.63 3.80 -18.52
CA GLY A 74 16.87 3.21 -18.02
C GLY A 74 17.57 2.30 -19.05
N ARG A 75 18.80 1.88 -18.72
CA ARG A 75 19.59 0.92 -19.49
C ARG A 75 19.66 -0.42 -18.75
N PRO A 76 19.83 -1.56 -19.44
CA PRO A 76 19.85 -2.88 -18.78
C PRO A 76 20.78 -2.99 -17.56
N PRO A 77 22.01 -2.41 -17.55
CA PRO A 77 22.87 -2.45 -16.36
C PRO A 77 22.32 -1.70 -15.14
N GLN A 78 21.42 -0.72 -15.35
CA GLN A 78 20.84 0.11 -14.28
C GLN A 78 19.65 -0.57 -13.59
N LEU A 79 19.19 -1.72 -14.09
CA LEU A 79 18.03 -2.42 -13.53
C LEU A 79 18.25 -2.85 -12.08
N ALA A 80 19.47 -3.23 -11.71
CA ALA A 80 19.80 -3.60 -10.34
C ALA A 80 19.61 -2.43 -9.37
N ASP A 81 19.87 -1.20 -9.81
CA ASP A 81 19.74 0.01 -9.01
C ASP A 81 18.28 0.50 -8.92
N GLN A 82 17.36 -0.11 -9.69
CA GLN A 82 15.93 0.20 -9.68
C GLN A 82 15.10 -0.77 -8.80
N ALA A 83 15.75 -1.80 -8.24
CA ALA A 83 15.14 -2.86 -7.45
C ALA A 83 15.07 -2.54 -5.95
#